data_AF-A0AAD7BXR5-F1
#
_entry.id   AF-A0AAD7BXR5-F1
#
_cell.length_a   1.000
_cell.length_b   1.000
_cell.length_c   1.000
_cell.angle_alpha   90.00
_cell.angle_beta   90.00
_cell.angle_gamma   90.00
#
_symmetry.space_group_name_H-M   'P 1'
#
loop_
_entity.id
_entity.type
_entity.pdbx_description
1 polymer ?
#
loop_
_entity_poly.entity_id
_entity_poly.type
_entity_poly.pdbx_seq_one_letter_code
_entity_poly.pdbx_strand_id
1 'polypeptide(L)'
;PVLTLPTEITSEIFLQFLPPYPERPALAGRLSPSFLLRICRTWRDVALSTLWCAMRLYIWPPFQQRHLLEAWLRRSGSLPLSIAVQSELGVDSHLIIITPLMDAILSHASRWQEMDIFLPFDILGLLTCSMPLLRSLTLGPSALLSSSDTEPPLALFMQAPNLEDVTLYEDFDPFRIMLPWSQITTLTASPYVDEAAEMLRNAPRLVNCTL
;
A
#
# COMPACT_ATOMS: atom_id res chain seq x y z
N PRO A 1 22.49 28.83 6.46
CA PRO A 1 21.07 28.51 6.76
C PRO A 1 20.62 27.36 5.84
N VAL A 2 19.63 26.53 6.19
CA VAL A 2 19.23 25.32 5.40
C VAL A 2 19.05 25.61 3.89
N LEU A 3 18.65 26.82 3.52
CA LEU A 3 18.48 27.26 2.12
C LEU A 3 19.77 27.47 1.31
N THR A 4 20.95 27.36 1.92
CA THR A 4 22.25 27.41 1.23
C THR A 4 22.81 26.02 0.95
N LEU A 5 22.10 24.97 1.37
CA LEU A 5 22.50 23.59 1.12
C LEU A 5 22.13 23.21 -0.32
N PRO A 6 22.90 22.30 -0.95
CA PRO A 6 22.51 21.68 -2.20
C PRO A 6 21.13 21.02 -2.10
N THR A 7 20.45 20.90 -3.24
CA THR A 7 19.12 20.30 -3.34
C THR A 7 19.11 18.88 -2.78
N GLU A 8 20.17 18.11 -3.05
CA GLU A 8 20.34 16.73 -2.62
C GLU A 8 20.34 16.62 -1.09
N ILE A 9 21.08 17.50 -0.40
CA ILE A 9 21.14 17.53 1.06
C ILE A 9 19.79 17.97 1.65
N THR A 10 19.13 18.93 1.00
CA THR A 10 17.81 19.39 1.43
C THR A 10 16.76 18.29 1.28
N SER A 11 16.79 17.53 0.17
CA SER A 11 15.95 16.36 -0.06
C SER A 11 16.19 15.27 0.97
N GLU A 12 17.45 14.98 1.31
CA GLU A 12 17.76 13.99 2.34
C GLU A 12 17.20 14.42 3.71
N ILE A 13 17.38 15.69 4.09
CA ILE A 13 16.77 16.23 5.32
C ILE A 13 15.25 16.07 5.30
N PHE A 14 14.60 16.29 4.15
CA PHE A 14 13.16 16.11 4.02
C PHE A 14 12.73 14.65 4.13
N LEU A 15 13.51 13.71 3.58
CA LEU A 15 13.24 12.28 3.74
C LEU A 15 13.32 11.86 5.21
N GLN A 16 14.30 12.39 5.95
CA GLN A 16 14.43 12.16 7.40
C GLN A 16 13.33 12.83 8.24
N PHE A 17 12.63 13.83 7.68
CA PHE A 17 11.49 14.48 8.32
C PHE A 17 10.18 13.68 8.15
N LEU A 18 10.05 12.92 7.06
CA LEU A 18 8.90 12.06 6.82
C LEU A 18 8.95 10.81 7.71
N PRO A 19 7.83 10.09 7.89
CA PRO A 19 7.84 8.85 8.63
C PRO A 19 8.88 7.88 8.05
N PRO A 20 9.68 7.22 8.92
CA PRO A 20 10.67 6.27 8.44
C PRO A 20 9.98 5.05 7.83
N TYR A 21 10.55 4.54 6.75
CA TYR A 21 10.13 3.28 6.17
C TYR A 21 10.13 2.15 7.24
N PRO A 22 9.11 1.27 7.29
CA PRO A 22 8.03 1.05 6.31
C PRO A 22 6.81 1.99 6.47
N GLU A 23 6.82 2.91 7.43
CA GLU A 23 5.74 3.89 7.53
C GLU A 23 5.76 4.84 6.33
N ARG A 24 4.55 5.25 5.90
CA ARG A 24 4.35 6.12 4.75
C ARG A 24 3.67 7.41 5.18
N PRO A 25 4.04 8.56 4.60
CA PRO A 25 3.43 9.83 4.94
C PRO A 25 1.95 9.85 4.56
N ALA A 26 1.11 10.40 5.43
CA ALA A 26 -0.27 10.68 5.09
C ALA A 26 -0.37 11.75 3.97
N LEU A 27 -1.49 11.74 3.23
CA LEU A 27 -1.72 12.73 2.16
C LEU A 27 -1.66 14.19 2.64
N ALA A 28 -1.98 14.43 3.91
CA ALA A 28 -1.92 15.73 4.55
C ALA A 28 -1.49 15.60 6.02
N GLY A 29 -1.04 16.70 6.62
CA GLY A 29 -0.61 16.76 8.02
C GLY A 29 0.85 17.15 8.16
N ARG A 30 1.35 17.22 9.40
CA ARG A 30 2.71 17.72 9.68
C ARG A 30 3.78 16.86 9.02
N LEU A 31 3.67 15.53 9.12
CA LEU A 31 4.65 14.57 8.57
C LEU A 31 4.35 14.21 7.10
N SER A 32 3.86 15.17 6.33
CA SER A 32 3.49 14.99 4.92
C SER A 32 4.33 15.93 4.04
N PRO A 33 4.74 15.51 2.82
CA PRO A 33 5.33 16.39 1.82
C PRO A 33 4.48 17.65 1.56
N SER A 34 3.15 17.53 1.67
CA SER A 34 2.22 18.65 1.53
C SER A 34 2.46 19.79 2.55
N PHE A 35 3.01 19.50 3.72
CA PHE A 35 3.39 20.50 4.72
C PHE A 35 4.61 21.29 4.28
N LEU A 36 5.63 20.61 3.74
CA LEU A 36 6.86 21.23 3.24
C LEU A 36 6.58 22.22 2.10
N LEU A 37 5.54 21.95 1.30
CA LEU A 37 5.08 22.86 0.25
C LEU A 37 4.65 24.24 0.78
N ARG A 38 4.33 24.37 2.06
CA ARG A 38 3.77 25.61 2.64
C ARG A 38 4.81 26.50 3.32
N ILE A 39 6.05 26.03 3.48
CA ILE A 39 7.07 26.72 4.29
C ILE A 39 7.70 27.90 3.53
N CYS A 40 8.37 27.64 2.41
CA CYS A 40 8.94 28.68 1.55
C CYS A 40 9.00 28.20 0.09
N ARG A 41 9.40 29.08 -0.85
CA ARG A 41 9.49 28.73 -2.28
C ARG A 41 10.50 27.62 -2.55
N THR A 42 11.72 27.74 -2.04
CA THR A 42 12.78 26.74 -2.21
C THR A 42 12.37 25.36 -1.70
N TRP A 43 11.76 25.29 -0.51
CA TRP A 43 11.29 24.02 0.05
C TRP A 43 10.18 23.40 -0.79
N ARG A 44 9.26 24.23 -1.28
CA ARG A 44 8.22 23.79 -2.22
C ARG A 44 8.84 23.18 -3.47
N ASP A 45 9.83 23.84 -4.08
CA ASP A 45 10.44 23.37 -5.33
C ASP A 45 11.17 22.03 -5.14
N VAL A 46 11.93 21.88 -4.05
CA VAL A 46 12.63 20.63 -3.70
C VAL A 46 11.65 19.51 -3.35
N ALA A 47 10.63 19.81 -2.54
CA ALA A 47 9.65 18.81 -2.14
C ALA A 47 8.83 18.32 -3.34
N LEU A 48 8.46 19.21 -4.27
CA LEU A 48 7.71 18.85 -5.49
C LEU A 48 8.44 17.86 -6.40
N SER A 49 9.78 17.79 -6.36
CA SER A 49 10.56 16.91 -7.23
C SER A 49 10.94 15.56 -6.60
N THR A 50 10.87 15.38 -5.27
CA THR A 50 11.55 14.23 -4.62
C THR A 50 10.73 13.37 -3.65
N LEU A 51 9.56 13.82 -3.17
CA LEU A 51 8.95 13.21 -1.96
C LEU A 51 7.65 12.41 -2.18
N TRP A 52 7.32 12.03 -3.41
CA TRP A 52 5.97 11.58 -3.77
C TRP A 52 5.84 10.07 -4.03
N CYS A 53 6.88 9.27 -3.80
CA CYS A 53 6.88 7.84 -4.12
C CYS A 53 6.18 6.97 -3.07
N ALA A 54 6.03 7.45 -1.83
CA ALA A 54 5.40 6.72 -0.74
C ALA A 54 4.17 7.47 -0.22
N MET A 55 3.05 6.80 0.03
CA MET A 55 1.87 7.44 0.66
C MET A 55 1.04 6.49 1.50
N ARG A 56 0.36 7.04 2.51
CA ARG A 56 -0.70 6.36 3.26
C ARG A 56 -2.04 7.07 3.04
N LEU A 57 -3.01 6.31 2.55
CA LEU A 57 -4.38 6.75 2.33
C LEU A 57 -5.30 6.16 3.41
N TYR A 58 -5.87 7.03 4.21
CA TYR A 58 -6.94 6.69 5.15
C TYR A 58 -8.28 7.07 4.53
N ILE A 59 -9.13 6.08 4.27
CA ILE A 59 -10.47 6.27 3.72
C ILE A 59 -11.46 6.39 4.88
N TRP A 60 -11.75 7.63 5.25
CA TRP A 60 -12.67 8.02 6.32
C TRP A 60 -13.51 9.24 5.87
N PRO A 61 -14.73 9.43 6.40
CA PRO A 61 -15.54 10.60 6.07
C PRO A 61 -14.93 11.87 6.70
N PRO A 62 -14.97 13.03 6.01
CA PRO A 62 -15.47 13.24 4.66
C PRO A 62 -14.44 12.84 3.59
N PHE A 63 -14.90 12.21 2.51
CA PHE A 63 -14.09 11.58 1.45
C PHE A 63 -13.42 12.53 0.45
N GLN A 64 -13.04 13.72 0.92
CA GLN A 64 -12.53 14.79 0.08
C GLN A 64 -11.05 14.65 -0.27
N GLN A 65 -10.46 13.45 -0.16
CA GLN A 65 -9.03 13.23 -0.36
C GLN A 65 -8.65 12.99 -1.83
N ARG A 66 -9.62 12.80 -2.73
CA ARG A 66 -9.38 12.47 -4.14
C ARG A 66 -8.44 13.47 -4.84
N HIS A 67 -8.67 14.77 -4.64
CA HIS A 67 -7.83 15.79 -5.27
C HIS A 67 -6.37 15.76 -4.77
N LEU A 68 -6.15 15.42 -3.48
CA LEU A 68 -4.81 15.25 -2.92
C LEU A 68 -4.15 14.00 -3.47
N LEU A 69 -4.89 12.90 -3.55
CA LEU A 69 -4.43 11.63 -4.12
C LEU A 69 -4.01 11.81 -5.59
N GLU A 70 -4.87 12.40 -6.43
CA GLU A 70 -4.56 12.66 -7.83
C GLU A 70 -3.36 13.59 -8.01
N ALA A 71 -3.25 14.63 -7.17
CA ALA A 71 -2.07 15.50 -7.17
C ALA A 71 -0.80 14.74 -6.77
N TRP A 72 -0.89 13.83 -5.80
CA TRP A 72 0.22 13.01 -5.35
C TRP A 72 0.68 12.03 -6.44
N LEU A 73 -0.25 11.30 -7.04
CA LEU A 73 -0.01 10.37 -8.14
C LEU A 73 0.60 11.07 -9.36
N ARG A 74 0.17 12.31 -9.66
CA ARG A 74 0.76 13.13 -10.71
C ARG A 74 2.20 13.52 -10.40
N ARG A 75 2.49 13.90 -9.15
CA ARG A 75 3.83 14.35 -8.71
C ARG A 75 4.84 13.22 -8.60
N SER A 76 4.39 11.99 -8.35
CA SER A 76 5.27 10.80 -8.35
C SER A 76 5.79 10.44 -9.74
N GLY A 77 5.25 11.03 -10.81
CA GLY A 77 5.76 10.89 -12.17
C GLY A 77 5.63 9.46 -12.68
N SER A 78 6.75 8.82 -13.01
CA SER A 78 6.82 7.41 -13.44
C SER A 78 7.52 6.51 -12.43
N LEU A 79 7.85 7.03 -11.24
CA LEU A 79 8.61 6.29 -10.24
C LEU A 79 7.78 5.16 -9.63
N PRO A 80 8.42 4.08 -9.15
CA PRO A 80 7.73 3.05 -8.38
C PRO A 80 7.03 3.62 -7.14
N LEU A 81 5.89 3.04 -6.79
CA LEU A 81 5.02 3.53 -5.72
C LEU A 81 4.96 2.55 -4.56
N SER A 82 5.04 3.10 -3.35
CA SER A 82 4.80 2.41 -2.10
C SER A 82 3.52 2.99 -1.48
N ILE A 83 2.45 2.20 -1.37
CA ILE A 83 1.12 2.70 -1.00
C ILE A 83 0.56 1.87 0.15
N ALA A 84 0.10 2.53 1.22
CA ALA A 84 -0.79 1.92 2.21
C ALA A 84 -2.20 2.46 2.01
N VAL A 85 -3.20 1.58 1.97
CA VAL A 85 -4.61 1.95 1.96
C VAL A 85 -5.32 1.28 3.12
N GLN A 86 -5.99 2.10 3.94
CA GLN A 86 -6.75 1.63 5.08
C GLN A 86 -8.14 2.28 5.10
N SER A 87 -9.16 1.51 5.44
CA SER A 87 -10.52 2.01 5.63
C SER A 87 -11.14 1.49 6.93
N GLU A 88 -11.83 2.37 7.64
CA GLU A 88 -12.61 2.04 8.86
C GLU A 88 -14.12 2.27 8.65
N LEU A 89 -14.56 2.35 7.38
CA LEU A 89 -15.98 2.61 7.07
C LEU A 89 -16.87 1.44 7.44
N GLY A 90 -18.14 1.72 7.76
CA GLY A 90 -19.25 0.77 7.93
C GLY A 90 -19.65 0.03 6.64
N VAL A 91 -20.14 -1.22 6.79
CA VAL A 91 -20.57 -2.15 5.72
C VAL A 91 -21.45 -1.47 4.65
N ASP A 92 -22.34 -0.57 5.07
CA ASP A 92 -23.38 0.01 4.21
C ASP A 92 -22.90 1.15 3.28
N SER A 93 -21.65 1.63 3.42
CA SER A 93 -21.16 2.82 2.69
C SER A 93 -19.93 2.59 1.80
N HIS A 94 -19.46 1.34 1.66
CA HIS A 94 -18.17 1.04 1.06
C HIS A 94 -18.10 1.30 -0.46
N LEU A 95 -19.04 0.77 -1.25
CA LEU A 95 -18.89 0.72 -2.70
C LEU A 95 -18.97 2.09 -3.38
N ILE A 96 -19.91 2.95 -2.98
CA ILE A 96 -20.12 4.24 -3.67
C ILE A 96 -18.91 5.16 -3.51
N ILE A 97 -18.14 4.99 -2.45
CA ILE A 97 -17.16 5.96 -1.98
C ILE A 97 -15.72 5.46 -2.16
N ILE A 98 -15.50 4.17 -1.90
CA ILE A 98 -14.17 3.57 -2.06
C ILE A 98 -13.86 3.42 -3.55
N THR A 99 -14.84 3.07 -4.38
CA THR A 99 -14.61 2.77 -5.81
C THR A 99 -13.92 3.93 -6.55
N PRO A 100 -14.37 5.21 -6.46
CA PRO A 100 -13.68 6.29 -7.17
C PRO A 100 -12.25 6.58 -6.69
N LEU A 101 -11.97 6.37 -5.40
CA LEU A 101 -10.60 6.49 -4.87
C LEU A 101 -9.75 5.30 -5.33
N MET A 102 -10.33 4.10 -5.29
CA MET A 102 -9.67 2.89 -5.71
C MET A 102 -9.34 2.93 -7.20
N ASP A 103 -10.26 3.34 -8.07
CA ASP A 103 -10.04 3.53 -9.51
C ASP A 103 -8.83 4.44 -9.80
N ALA A 104 -8.69 5.53 -9.02
CA ALA A 104 -7.56 6.44 -9.16
C ALA A 104 -6.22 5.76 -8.82
N ILE A 105 -6.19 4.91 -7.78
CA ILE A 105 -4.98 4.16 -7.40
C ILE A 105 -4.72 3.05 -8.44
N LEU A 106 -5.76 2.30 -8.83
CA LEU A 106 -5.67 1.16 -9.76
C LEU A 106 -5.17 1.55 -11.14
N SER A 107 -5.51 2.75 -11.61
CA SER A 107 -4.97 3.28 -12.87
C SER A 107 -3.45 3.42 -12.88
N HIS A 108 -2.79 3.30 -11.72
CA HIS A 108 -1.34 3.35 -11.55
C HIS A 108 -0.75 2.03 -11.02
N ALA A 109 -1.52 0.92 -11.04
CA ALA A 109 -1.10 -0.38 -10.52
C ALA A 109 0.18 -0.95 -11.17
N SER A 110 0.45 -0.57 -12.41
CA SER A 110 1.68 -0.95 -13.12
C SER A 110 2.97 -0.48 -12.43
N ARG A 111 2.85 0.53 -11.56
CA ARG A 111 3.97 1.16 -10.85
C ARG A 111 4.07 0.76 -9.39
N TRP A 112 3.11 -0.01 -8.85
CA TRP A 112 3.14 -0.40 -7.45
C TRP A 112 4.33 -1.32 -7.22
N GLN A 113 5.18 -0.95 -6.26
CA GLN A 113 6.29 -1.76 -5.78
C GLN A 113 5.97 -2.38 -4.43
N GLU A 114 5.25 -1.64 -3.60
CA GLU A 114 4.83 -2.11 -2.28
C GLU A 114 3.41 -1.65 -2.02
N MET A 115 2.61 -2.56 -1.47
CA MET A 115 1.21 -2.29 -1.20
C MET A 115 0.82 -2.87 0.15
N ASP A 116 0.29 -2.02 1.03
CA ASP A 116 -0.41 -2.49 2.23
C ASP A 116 -1.90 -2.22 2.06
N ILE A 117 -2.72 -3.27 2.20
CA ILE A 117 -4.16 -3.18 2.00
C ILE A 117 -4.89 -3.68 3.25
N PHE A 118 -5.63 -2.76 3.86
CA PHE A 118 -6.50 -3.00 5.01
C PHE A 118 -7.92 -2.56 4.61
N LEU A 119 -8.52 -3.32 3.70
CA LEU A 119 -9.81 -3.05 3.08
C LEU A 119 -10.73 -4.27 3.16
N PRO A 120 -12.06 -4.09 3.11
CA PRO A 120 -13.00 -5.20 3.01
C PRO A 120 -12.72 -6.06 1.78
N PHE A 121 -12.99 -7.36 1.89
CA PHE A 121 -12.70 -8.34 0.84
C PHE A 121 -13.42 -8.04 -0.48
N ASP A 122 -14.66 -7.57 -0.43
CA ASP A 122 -15.45 -7.19 -1.61
C ASP A 122 -14.75 -6.11 -2.46
N ILE A 123 -13.99 -5.22 -1.81
CA ILE A 123 -13.21 -4.19 -2.48
C ILE A 123 -11.93 -4.77 -3.09
N LEU A 124 -11.30 -5.74 -2.43
CA LEU A 124 -10.19 -6.48 -3.02
C LEU A 124 -10.62 -7.18 -4.31
N GLY A 125 -11.85 -7.69 -4.38
CA GLY A 125 -12.42 -8.29 -5.59
C GLY A 125 -12.48 -7.34 -6.80
N LEU A 126 -12.44 -6.02 -6.60
CA LEU A 126 -12.40 -5.02 -7.68
C LEU A 126 -11.01 -4.89 -8.33
N LEU A 127 -9.96 -5.39 -7.67
CA LEU A 127 -8.59 -5.31 -8.16
C LEU A 127 -8.42 -6.30 -9.34
N THR A 128 -8.58 -5.80 -10.56
CA THR A 128 -8.48 -6.59 -11.80
C THR A 128 -7.26 -6.21 -12.64
N CYS A 129 -6.30 -5.51 -12.03
CA CYS A 129 -5.15 -4.91 -12.69
C CYS A 129 -3.86 -5.74 -12.57
N SER A 130 -3.01 -5.63 -13.58
CA SER A 130 -1.66 -6.20 -13.53
C SER A 130 -0.73 -5.34 -12.67
N MET A 131 0.06 -5.99 -11.81
CA MET A 131 0.98 -5.37 -10.86
C MET A 131 2.42 -5.87 -11.09
N PRO A 132 3.03 -5.60 -12.26
CA PRO A 132 4.32 -6.16 -12.69
C PRO A 132 5.50 -5.77 -11.80
N LEU A 133 5.42 -4.67 -11.04
CA LEU A 133 6.52 -4.21 -10.17
C LEU A 133 6.31 -4.56 -8.70
N LEU A 134 5.18 -5.14 -8.32
CA LEU A 134 4.83 -5.39 -6.93
C LEU A 134 5.76 -6.45 -6.35
N ARG A 135 6.50 -6.07 -5.31
CA ARG A 135 7.49 -6.89 -4.60
C ARG A 135 7.07 -7.21 -3.18
N SER A 136 6.46 -6.25 -2.49
CA SER A 136 5.99 -6.41 -1.11
C SER A 136 4.48 -6.19 -1.04
N LEU A 137 3.80 -7.16 -0.43
CA LEU A 137 2.36 -7.10 -0.19
C LEU A 137 2.08 -7.35 1.28
N THR A 138 1.33 -6.43 1.87
CA THR A 138 0.82 -6.57 3.22
C THR A 138 -0.69 -6.58 3.19
N LEU A 139 -1.31 -7.61 3.76
CA LEU A 139 -2.75 -7.73 3.88
C LEU A 139 -3.12 -7.87 5.34
N GLY A 140 -4.19 -7.21 5.74
CA GLY A 140 -4.68 -7.34 7.10
C GLY A 140 -6.17 -7.12 7.20
N PRO A 141 -6.74 -7.42 8.37
CA PRO A 141 -8.16 -7.25 8.59
C PRO A 141 -8.55 -5.79 8.41
N SER A 142 -9.63 -5.57 7.67
CA SER A 142 -10.42 -4.34 7.82
C SER A 142 -11.19 -4.44 9.14
N ALA A 143 -11.45 -3.32 9.80
CA ALA A 143 -12.13 -3.28 11.10
C ALA A 143 -13.53 -3.96 11.14
N LEU A 144 -14.05 -4.42 9.99
CA LEU A 144 -15.38 -5.00 9.80
C LEU A 144 -15.38 -6.34 9.05
N LEU A 145 -14.33 -7.17 9.17
CA LEU A 145 -14.35 -8.48 8.52
C LEU A 145 -15.48 -9.36 9.12
N SER A 146 -16.63 -9.37 8.44
CA SER A 146 -17.56 -10.49 8.42
C SER A 146 -17.71 -10.91 6.96
N SER A 147 -16.71 -11.59 6.42
CA SER A 147 -16.91 -12.32 5.18
C SER A 147 -17.59 -13.64 5.49
N SER A 148 -18.66 -13.98 4.77
CA SER A 148 -19.14 -15.35 4.75
C SER A 148 -18.09 -16.26 4.12
N ASP A 149 -17.80 -17.41 4.74
CA ASP A 149 -16.84 -18.44 4.28
C ASP A 149 -17.13 -19.01 2.87
N THR A 150 -18.19 -18.55 2.22
CA THR A 150 -18.71 -19.10 0.95
C THR A 150 -18.15 -18.45 -0.31
N GLU A 151 -17.38 -17.37 -0.23
CA GLU A 151 -16.84 -16.70 -1.42
C GLU A 151 -15.55 -17.37 -1.94
N PRO A 152 -15.37 -17.44 -3.28
CA PRO A 152 -14.19 -18.04 -3.86
C PRO A 152 -12.92 -17.21 -3.57
N PRO A 153 -11.74 -17.85 -3.50
CA PRO A 153 -10.47 -17.14 -3.35
C PRO A 153 -10.19 -16.16 -4.49
N LEU A 154 -9.63 -15.00 -4.16
CA LEU A 154 -9.29 -13.98 -5.16
C LEU A 154 -7.92 -14.26 -5.79
N ALA A 155 -7.90 -14.44 -7.12
CA ALA A 155 -6.68 -14.71 -7.87
C ALA A 155 -5.88 -13.45 -8.27
N LEU A 156 -6.22 -12.28 -7.73
CA LEU A 156 -5.74 -10.98 -8.25
C LEU A 156 -4.21 -10.83 -8.18
N PHE A 157 -3.58 -11.37 -7.13
CA PHE A 157 -2.14 -11.28 -6.91
C PHE A 157 -1.33 -12.28 -7.74
N MET A 158 -1.98 -13.19 -8.47
CA MET A 158 -1.32 -14.01 -9.48
C MET A 158 -0.77 -13.15 -10.64
N GLN A 159 -1.26 -11.92 -10.81
CA GLN A 159 -0.77 -10.95 -11.78
C GLN A 159 0.40 -10.10 -11.26
N ALA A 160 1.04 -10.51 -10.15
CA ALA A 160 2.24 -9.90 -9.58
C ALA A 160 3.46 -10.85 -9.69
N PRO A 161 4.13 -10.91 -10.86
CA PRO A 161 5.22 -11.87 -11.14
C PRO A 161 6.54 -11.59 -10.40
N ASN A 162 6.63 -10.50 -9.63
CA ASN A 162 7.82 -10.14 -8.88
C ASN A 162 7.54 -10.06 -7.37
N LEU A 163 6.40 -10.62 -6.91
CA LEU A 163 6.01 -10.61 -5.52
C LEU A 163 6.91 -11.57 -4.73
N GLU A 164 7.69 -11.02 -3.80
CA GLU A 164 8.74 -11.71 -3.03
C GLU A 164 8.44 -11.68 -1.53
N ASP A 165 7.94 -10.56 -1.01
CA ASP A 165 7.65 -10.35 0.40
C ASP A 165 6.14 -10.31 0.64
N VAL A 166 5.62 -11.19 1.49
CA VAL A 166 4.21 -11.23 1.87
C VAL A 166 4.05 -11.18 3.38
N THR A 167 3.23 -10.24 3.85
CA THR A 167 2.82 -10.12 5.26
C THR A 167 1.31 -10.25 5.36
N LEU A 168 0.83 -11.21 6.15
CA LEU A 168 -0.58 -11.42 6.47
C LEU A 168 -0.76 -11.15 7.96
N TYR A 169 -1.49 -10.08 8.30
CA TYR A 169 -1.79 -9.76 9.70
C TYR A 169 -2.75 -10.78 10.31
N GLU A 170 -2.77 -10.81 11.65
CA GLU A 170 -3.69 -11.61 12.46
C GLU A 170 -5.14 -11.47 11.95
N ASP A 171 -5.91 -12.56 11.97
CA ASP A 171 -7.29 -12.68 11.47
C ASP A 171 -7.48 -12.61 9.94
N PHE A 172 -6.41 -12.53 9.13
CA PHE A 172 -6.53 -12.67 7.68
C PHE A 172 -6.42 -14.16 7.26
N ASP A 173 -7.49 -14.71 6.69
CA ASP A 173 -7.47 -16.08 6.15
C ASP A 173 -6.60 -16.15 4.88
N PRO A 174 -5.46 -16.87 4.92
CA PRO A 174 -4.51 -16.94 3.82
C PRO A 174 -5.08 -17.63 2.57
N PHE A 175 -6.12 -18.46 2.70
CA PHE A 175 -6.70 -19.21 1.59
C PHE A 175 -7.76 -18.44 0.82
N ARG A 176 -8.17 -17.26 1.30
CA ARG A 176 -9.09 -16.38 0.55
C ARG A 176 -8.42 -15.63 -0.59
N ILE A 177 -7.10 -15.75 -0.73
CA ILE A 177 -6.33 -15.14 -1.82
C ILE A 177 -5.43 -16.19 -2.47
N MET A 178 -5.29 -16.13 -3.78
CA MET A 178 -4.28 -16.91 -4.48
C MET A 178 -3.02 -16.07 -4.64
N LEU A 179 -1.94 -16.54 -4.03
CA LEU A 179 -0.62 -15.94 -4.12
C LEU A 179 0.28 -16.78 -5.03
N PRO A 180 1.22 -16.14 -5.75
CA PRO A 180 2.25 -16.84 -6.51
C PRO A 180 3.33 -17.42 -5.56
N TRP A 181 2.97 -18.44 -4.77
CA TRP A 181 3.81 -18.98 -3.70
C TRP A 181 5.23 -19.39 -4.13
N SER A 182 5.39 -19.88 -5.36
CA SER A 182 6.68 -20.37 -5.89
C SER A 182 7.82 -19.34 -5.93
N GLN A 183 7.51 -18.04 -5.88
CA GLN A 183 8.49 -16.94 -5.94
C GLN A 183 8.64 -16.17 -4.62
N ILE A 184 7.82 -16.47 -3.61
CA ILE A 184 7.87 -15.80 -2.31
C ILE A 184 9.15 -16.21 -1.56
N THR A 185 9.86 -15.22 -1.02
CA THR A 185 11.13 -15.37 -0.29
C THR A 185 11.01 -14.96 1.18
N THR A 186 10.12 -14.01 1.50
CA THR A 186 9.81 -13.60 2.87
C THR A 186 8.33 -13.77 3.14
N LEU A 187 7.98 -14.48 4.20
CA LEU A 187 6.60 -14.67 4.66
C LEU A 187 6.49 -14.30 6.13
N THR A 188 5.59 -13.38 6.46
CA THR A 188 5.18 -13.08 7.84
C THR A 188 3.69 -13.34 7.94
N ALA A 189 3.27 -14.26 8.80
CA ALA A 189 1.88 -14.56 9.05
C ALA A 189 1.71 -15.04 10.50
N SER A 190 0.47 -15.20 10.97
CA SER A 190 0.17 -15.87 12.24
C SER A 190 -0.91 -16.95 12.05
N PRO A 191 -0.66 -17.98 11.21
CA PRO A 191 -1.68 -18.94 10.79
C PRO A 191 -1.89 -20.08 11.81
N TYR A 192 -2.95 -20.88 11.63
CA TYR A 192 -3.05 -22.15 12.35
C TYR A 192 -1.98 -23.15 11.87
N VAL A 193 -1.70 -24.20 12.66
CA VAL A 193 -0.58 -25.14 12.42
C VAL A 193 -0.70 -25.89 11.09
N ASP A 194 -1.92 -26.28 10.73
CA ASP A 194 -2.24 -26.96 9.46
C ASP A 194 -2.06 -26.04 8.25
N GLU A 195 -2.49 -24.78 8.39
CA GLU A 195 -2.33 -23.73 7.37
C GLU A 195 -0.85 -23.39 7.17
N ALA A 196 -0.09 -23.23 8.25
CA ALA A 196 1.36 -23.01 8.23
C ALA A 196 2.07 -24.07 7.39
N ALA A 197 1.74 -25.34 7.61
CA ALA A 197 2.35 -26.45 6.89
C ALA A 197 2.02 -26.41 5.39
N GLU A 198 0.82 -25.96 5.01
CA GLU A 198 0.44 -25.79 3.61
C GLU A 198 1.15 -24.59 2.94
N MET A 199 1.22 -23.44 3.61
CA MET A 199 1.94 -22.26 3.12
C MET A 199 3.42 -22.58 2.88
N LEU A 200 4.08 -23.26 3.83
CA LEU A 200 5.47 -23.68 3.71
C LEU A 200 5.68 -24.71 2.58
N ARG A 201 4.74 -25.64 2.37
CA ARG A 201 4.80 -26.59 1.26
C ARG A 201 4.72 -25.90 -0.10
N ASN A 202 3.93 -24.84 -0.21
CA ASN A 202 3.72 -24.12 -1.47
C ASN A 202 4.82 -23.10 -1.79
N ALA A 203 5.63 -22.68 -0.81
CA ALA A 203 6.70 -21.69 -0.94
C ALA A 203 8.12 -22.32 -0.90
N PRO A 204 8.57 -23.02 -1.96
CA PRO A 204 9.87 -23.71 -1.98
C PRO A 204 11.09 -22.78 -1.95
N ARG A 205 10.91 -21.48 -2.21
CA ARG A 205 11.97 -20.46 -2.23
C ARG A 205 12.04 -19.61 -0.97
N LEU A 206 11.28 -19.98 0.07
CA LEU A 206 11.21 -19.22 1.30
C LEU A 206 12.56 -19.20 2.03
N VAL A 207 13.06 -18.00 2.31
CA VAL A 207 14.32 -17.76 3.01
C VAL A 207 14.05 -17.29 4.44
N ASN A 208 13.12 -16.34 4.59
CA ASN A 208 12.74 -15.76 5.87
C ASN A 208 11.27 -16.07 6.15
N CYS A 209 10.99 -16.60 7.33
CA CYS A 209 9.64 -16.95 7.73
C CYS A 209 9.38 -16.60 9.19
N THR A 210 8.29 -15.90 9.44
CA THR A 210 7.75 -15.62 10.78
C THR A 210 6.31 -16.12 10.79
N LEU A 211 6.00 -17.09 11.65
CA LEU A 211 4.69 -17.76 11.80
C LEU A 211 4.24 -17.69 13.26
#